data_AF-A0A645GKS9-F1
#
_entry.id   AF-A0A645GKS9-F1
#
_cell.length_a   1.000
_cell.length_b   1.000
_cell.length_c   1.000
_cell.angle_alpha   90.00
_cell.angle_beta   90.00
_cell.angle_gamma   90.00
#
_symmetry.space_group_name_H-M   'P 1'
#
loop_
_entity.id
_entity.type
_entity.pdbx_description
1 polymer ?
#
loop_
_entity_poly.entity_id
_entity_poly.type
_entity_poly.pdbx_seq_one_letter_code
_entity_poly.pdbx_strand_id
1 'polypeptide(L)'
;MPEERVEFVRKATAKFQNVEAELWTGLLTDYAEKKGADFIVKGLRNVADFNVEHQMALINRGIMDGIDTMFFPASARYIHFSSSMAREMVRYGQPLRKYLPEEIADAVAKAAAEKGILKK
;
A
#
# COMPACT_ATOMS: atom_id res chain seq x y z
N MET A 1 11.46 7.88 1.99
CA MET A 1 12.06 6.76 2.74
C MET A 1 10.95 5.88 3.32
N PRO A 2 11.20 4.64 3.79
CA PRO A 2 10.15 3.80 4.39
C PRO A 2 9.36 4.47 5.52
N GLU A 3 10.03 5.26 6.37
CA GLU A 3 9.47 5.98 7.51
C GLU A 3 8.44 7.04 7.05
N GLU A 4 8.80 7.80 6.03
CA GLU A 4 7.92 8.81 5.40
C GLU A 4 6.67 8.17 4.79
N ARG A 5 6.78 6.97 4.20
CA ARG A 5 5.61 6.26 3.66
C ARG A 5 4.64 5.87 4.77
N VAL A 6 5.15 5.42 5.92
CA VAL A 6 4.32 5.09 7.07
C VAL A 6 3.59 6.33 7.60
N GLU A 7 4.25 7.49 7.65
CA GLU A 7 3.59 8.76 8.02
C GLU A 7 2.45 9.14 7.07
N PHE A 8 2.61 8.91 5.76
CA PHE A 8 1.50 9.11 4.82
C PHE A 8 0.35 8.14 5.09
N VAL A 9 0.62 6.86 5.33
CA VAL A 9 -0.45 5.90 5.66
C VAL A 9 -1.17 6.33 6.94
N ARG A 10 -0.44 6.68 8.02
CA ARG A 10 -1.02 7.18 9.29
C ARG A 10 -1.98 8.34 9.07
N LYS A 11 -1.59 9.33 8.26
CA LYS A 11 -2.44 10.48 7.94
C LYS A 11 -3.66 10.09 7.12
N ALA A 12 -3.50 9.26 6.09
CA ALA A 12 -4.59 8.82 5.23
C ALA A 12 -5.63 7.95 5.96
N THR A 13 -5.22 7.27 7.04
CA THR A 13 -6.09 6.39 7.82
C THR A 13 -6.49 6.94 9.18
N ALA A 14 -6.10 8.18 9.52
CA ALA A 14 -6.30 8.76 10.86
C ALA A 14 -7.76 8.80 11.34
N LYS A 15 -8.73 8.80 10.41
CA LYS A 15 -10.17 8.76 10.72
C LYS A 15 -10.66 7.40 11.23
N PHE A 16 -9.88 6.33 11.06
CA PHE A 16 -10.24 4.98 11.48
C PHE A 16 -9.57 4.67 12.82
N GLN A 17 -10.36 4.52 13.87
CA GLN A 17 -9.86 4.27 15.23
C GLN A 17 -9.22 2.88 15.41
N ASN A 18 -9.51 1.96 14.49
CA ASN A 18 -9.05 0.57 14.50
C ASN A 18 -7.99 0.28 13.43
N VAL A 19 -7.30 1.32 12.93
CA VAL A 19 -6.25 1.16 11.92
C VAL A 19 -4.94 1.72 12.44
N GLU A 20 -3.92 0.86 12.45
CA GLU A 20 -2.54 1.21 12.79
C GLU A 20 -1.65 1.07 11.54
N ALA A 21 -0.61 1.89 11.47
CA ALA A 21 0.41 1.81 10.42
C ALA A 21 1.80 1.78 11.06
N GLU A 22 2.55 0.73 10.74
CA GLU A 22 3.85 0.42 11.31
C GLU A 22 4.86 0.09 10.21
N LEU A 23 6.12 0.38 10.51
CA LEU A 23 7.24 -0.10 9.71
C LEU A 23 7.72 -1.41 10.32
N TRP A 24 7.84 -2.45 9.50
CA TRP A 24 8.37 -3.74 9.92
C TRP A 24 9.57 -4.12 9.09
N THR A 25 10.52 -4.81 9.74
CA THR A 25 11.69 -5.42 9.12
C THR A 25 11.68 -6.89 9.50
N GLY A 26 11.75 -7.79 8.51
CA GLY A 26 11.66 -9.23 8.72
C GLY A 26 10.56 -9.85 7.86
N LEU A 27 10.17 -11.09 8.16
CA LEU A 27 9.09 -11.75 7.44
C LEU A 27 7.73 -11.16 7.85
N LEU A 28 6.80 -11.12 6.89
CA LEU A 28 5.43 -10.67 7.14
C LEU A 28 4.70 -11.62 8.11
N THR A 29 5.02 -12.91 8.07
CA THR A 29 4.46 -13.93 8.97
C THR A 29 4.89 -13.69 10.42
N ASP A 30 6.14 -13.31 10.68
CA ASP A 30 6.61 -12.97 12.04
C ASP A 30 5.86 -11.75 12.59
N TYR A 31 5.57 -10.77 11.73
CA TYR A 31 4.75 -9.62 12.10
C TYR A 31 3.30 -10.01 12.39
N ALA A 32 2.72 -10.86 11.54
CA ALA A 32 1.36 -11.35 11.72
C ALA A 32 1.21 -12.14 13.03
N GLU A 33 2.15 -13.05 13.32
CA GLU A 33 2.20 -13.79 14.58
C GLU A 33 2.33 -12.85 15.78
N LYS A 34 3.25 -11.88 15.74
CA LYS A 34 3.41 -10.86 16.79
C LYS A 34 2.12 -10.07 17.05
N LYS A 35 1.33 -9.82 16.01
CA LYS A 35 0.05 -9.11 16.09
C LYS A 35 -1.13 -10.02 16.44
N GLY A 36 -0.92 -11.34 16.52
CA GLY A 36 -2.00 -12.32 16.69
C GLY A 36 -3.01 -12.27 15.54
N ALA A 37 -2.54 -12.03 14.31
CA ALA A 37 -3.39 -11.90 13.15
C ALA A 37 -3.70 -13.27 12.52
N ASP A 38 -4.98 -13.53 12.27
CA ASP A 38 -5.45 -14.74 11.55
C ASP A 38 -5.47 -14.53 10.03
N PHE A 39 -5.50 -13.28 9.57
CA PHE A 39 -5.67 -12.95 8.15
C PHE A 39 -4.71 -11.88 7.64
N ILE A 40 -4.19 -12.10 6.43
CA ILE A 40 -3.53 -11.08 5.61
C ILE A 40 -4.51 -10.63 4.53
N VAL A 41 -4.75 -9.33 4.40
CA VAL A 41 -5.67 -8.80 3.38
C VAL A 41 -4.87 -8.25 2.19
N LYS A 42 -5.25 -8.65 0.96
CA LYS A 42 -4.63 -8.21 -0.29
C LYS A 42 -5.66 -7.72 -1.30
N GLY A 43 -5.38 -6.58 -1.92
CA GLY A 43 -6.17 -6.05 -3.03
C GLY A 43 -5.68 -6.59 -4.37
N LEU A 44 -6.59 -6.99 -5.26
CA LEU A 44 -6.26 -7.48 -6.60
C LEU A 44 -6.86 -6.57 -7.66
N ARG A 45 -6.05 -6.12 -8.63
CA ARG A 45 -6.57 -5.33 -9.76
C ARG A 45 -6.84 -6.17 -10.99
N ASN A 46 -6.10 -7.27 -11.17
CA ASN A 46 -6.22 -8.12 -12.35
C ASN A 46 -5.69 -9.53 -12.06
N VAL A 47 -5.73 -10.39 -13.07
CA VAL A 47 -5.26 -11.78 -13.01
C VAL A 47 -3.75 -11.88 -12.74
N ALA A 48 -2.95 -10.92 -13.21
CA ALA A 48 -1.52 -10.92 -12.96
C ALA A 48 -1.19 -10.67 -11.48
N ASP A 49 -1.88 -9.71 -10.84
CA ASP A 49 -1.77 -9.50 -9.38
C ASP A 49 -2.16 -10.79 -8.62
N PHE A 50 -3.21 -11.49 -9.06
CA PHE A 50 -3.65 -12.74 -8.43
C PHE A 50 -2.58 -13.82 -8.46
N ASN A 51 -1.94 -14.08 -9.59
CA ASN A 51 -0.95 -15.16 -9.71
C ASN A 51 0.23 -14.96 -8.74
N VAL A 52 0.73 -13.73 -8.63
CA VAL A 52 1.84 -13.41 -7.72
C VAL A 52 1.40 -13.47 -6.26
N GLU A 53 0.26 -12.86 -5.93
CA GLU A 53 -0.21 -12.78 -4.54
C GLU A 53 -0.72 -14.12 -4.02
N HIS A 54 -1.30 -14.97 -4.89
CA HIS A 54 -1.70 -16.33 -4.54
C HIS A 54 -0.49 -17.22 -4.22
N GLN A 55 0.58 -17.14 -5.03
CA GLN A 55 1.82 -17.84 -4.72
C GLN A 55 2.39 -17.40 -3.36
N MET A 56 2.40 -16.09 -3.08
CA MET A 56 2.85 -15.57 -1.79
C MET A 56 1.97 -16.02 -0.62
N ALA A 57 0.65 -16.13 -0.80
CA ALA A 57 -0.25 -16.66 0.22
C ALA A 57 0.10 -18.12 0.58
N LEU A 58 0.40 -18.96 -0.42
CA LEU A 58 0.81 -20.35 -0.19
C LEU A 58 2.15 -20.42 0.56
N ILE A 59 3.10 -19.55 0.23
CA ILE A 59 4.39 -19.46 0.94
C ILE A 59 4.18 -19.05 2.39
N ASN A 60 3.39 -18.00 2.65
CA ASN A 60 3.11 -17.53 4.02
C ASN A 60 2.46 -18.62 4.87
N ARG A 61 1.48 -19.34 4.29
CA ARG A 61 0.81 -20.47 4.96
C ARG A 61 1.76 -21.65 5.23
N GLY A 62 2.77 -21.85 4.39
CA GLY A 62 3.81 -22.84 4.64
C GLY A 62 4.82 -22.45 5.73
N ILE A 63 4.91 -21.16 6.08
CA ILE A 63 5.80 -20.64 7.13
C ILE A 63 5.07 -20.54 8.48
N MET A 64 3.83 -20.04 8.47
CA MET A 64 2.99 -19.88 9.66
C MET A 64 1.68 -20.63 9.45
N ASP A 65 1.47 -21.68 10.23
CA ASP A 65 0.21 -22.41 10.21
C ASP A 65 -0.94 -21.52 10.71
N GLY A 66 -2.08 -21.61 10.04
CA GLY A 66 -3.30 -20.88 10.42
C GLY A 66 -3.42 -19.45 9.87
N ILE A 67 -2.39 -18.89 9.23
CA ILE A 67 -2.54 -17.60 8.53
C ILE A 67 -3.22 -17.80 7.17
N ASP A 68 -4.36 -17.16 6.98
CA ASP A 68 -5.06 -17.13 5.69
C ASP A 68 -4.87 -15.79 4.98
N THR A 69 -4.83 -15.79 3.64
CA THR A 69 -4.79 -14.56 2.85
C THR A 69 -6.13 -14.33 2.18
N MET A 70 -6.79 -13.21 2.50
CA MET A 70 -8.04 -12.78 1.88
C MET A 70 -7.80 -11.82 0.73
N PHE A 71 -8.36 -12.15 -0.44
CA PHE A 71 -8.26 -11.33 -1.64
C PHE A 71 -9.51 -10.51 -1.88
N PHE A 72 -9.35 -9.20 -2.05
CA PHE A 72 -10.43 -8.28 -2.40
C PHE A 72 -10.21 -7.70 -3.80
N PRO A 73 -11.12 -7.91 -4.76
CA PRO A 73 -11.02 -7.28 -6.06
C PRO A 73 -11.20 -5.76 -5.92
N ALA A 74 -10.33 -5.00 -6.58
CA ALA A 74 -10.47 -3.55 -6.65
C ALA A 74 -11.77 -3.17 -7.38
N SER A 75 -12.49 -2.17 -6.89
CA SER A 75 -13.64 -1.64 -7.62
C SER A 75 -13.20 -1.09 -8.99
N ALA A 76 -14.08 -1.13 -9.99
CA ALA A 76 -13.78 -0.65 -11.35
C ALA A 76 -13.27 0.80 -11.36
N ARG A 77 -13.74 1.64 -10.43
CA ARG A 77 -13.25 3.01 -10.27
C ARG A 77 -11.75 3.02 -9.96
N TYR A 78 -11.23 2.07 -9.19
CA TYR A 78 -9.86 2.10 -8.66
C TYR A 78 -8.84 1.19 -9.38
N ILE A 79 -9.27 0.39 -10.35
CA ILE A 79 -8.41 -0.61 -11.01
C ILE A 79 -7.17 -0.03 -11.71
N HIS A 80 -7.25 1.21 -12.19
CA HIS A 80 -6.19 1.87 -12.95
C HIS A 80 -5.19 2.63 -12.05
N PHE A 81 -5.44 2.76 -10.75
CA PHE A 81 -4.52 3.46 -9.86
C PHE A 81 -3.33 2.55 -9.51
N SER A 82 -2.14 3.13 -9.56
CA SER A 82 -0.91 2.52 -9.06
C SER A 82 0.03 3.59 -8.55
N SER A 83 0.92 3.23 -7.61
CA SER A 83 1.97 4.15 -7.16
C SER A 83 2.95 4.52 -8.28
N SER A 84 3.09 3.68 -9.32
CA SER A 84 3.86 4.03 -10.52
C SER A 84 3.17 5.12 -11.33
N MET A 85 1.87 4.99 -11.59
CA MET A 85 1.07 6.04 -12.24
C MET A 85 1.08 7.33 -11.43
N ALA A 86 0.86 7.26 -10.12
CA ALA A 86 0.87 8.44 -9.25
C ALA A 86 2.22 9.18 -9.30
N ARG A 87 3.34 8.44 -9.29
CA ARG A 87 4.69 9.03 -9.44
C ARG A 87 4.90 9.71 -10.79
N GLU A 88 4.39 9.14 -11.88
CA GLU A 88 4.43 9.78 -13.20
C GLU A 88 3.57 11.06 -13.22
N MET A 89 2.38 11.04 -12.63
CA MET A 89 1.55 12.24 -12.50
C MET A 89 2.29 13.35 -11.76
N VAL A 90 2.99 13.01 -10.66
CA VAL A 90 3.84 13.98 -9.97
C VAL A 90 4.93 14.51 -10.88
N ARG A 91 5.67 13.63 -11.55
CA ARG A 91 6.78 13.99 -12.46
C ARG A 91 6.36 15.05 -13.49
N TYR A 92 5.12 14.97 -13.98
CA TYR A 92 4.55 15.88 -14.97
C TYR A 92 3.68 17.00 -14.39
N GLY A 93 3.74 17.24 -13.07
CA GLY A 93 3.02 18.34 -12.42
C GLY A 93 1.49 18.20 -12.44
N GLN A 94 0.97 16.98 -12.62
CA GLN A 94 -0.47 16.73 -12.63
C GLN A 94 -1.03 16.71 -11.20
N PRO A 95 -2.26 17.20 -10.98
CA PRO A 95 -2.87 17.24 -9.66
C PRO A 95 -3.16 15.85 -9.11
N LEU A 96 -2.66 15.57 -7.90
CA LEU A 96 -2.79 14.25 -7.25
C LEU A 96 -4.08 14.03 -6.48
N ARG A 97 -4.87 15.07 -6.20
CA ARG A 97 -6.08 14.99 -5.36
C ARG A 97 -7.16 14.05 -5.90
N LYS A 98 -7.13 13.73 -7.20
CA LYS A 98 -8.00 12.71 -7.81
C LYS A 98 -7.52 11.27 -7.59
N TYR A 99 -6.26 11.11 -7.18
CA TYR A 99 -5.55 9.83 -7.13
C TYR A 99 -5.10 9.41 -5.74
N LEU A 100 -5.04 10.36 -4.79
CA LEU A 100 -4.64 10.14 -3.41
C LEU A 100 -5.66 10.77 -2.46
N PRO A 101 -5.79 10.24 -1.23
CA PRO A 101 -6.51 10.92 -0.15
C PRO A 101 -6.01 12.36 0.01
N GLU A 102 -6.95 13.28 0.26
CA GLU A 102 -6.65 14.71 0.36
C GLU A 102 -5.65 15.01 1.48
N GLU A 103 -5.72 14.24 2.57
CA GLU A 103 -4.88 14.34 3.76
C GLU A 103 -3.38 14.15 3.46
N ILE A 104 -3.04 13.53 2.31
CA ILE A 104 -1.66 13.21 1.93
C ILE A 104 -1.23 13.76 0.57
N ALA A 105 -2.16 14.23 -0.27
CA ALA A 105 -1.87 14.62 -1.64
C ALA A 105 -0.76 15.68 -1.74
N ASP A 106 -0.86 16.73 -0.92
CA ASP A 106 0.12 17.84 -0.91
C ASP A 106 1.45 17.41 -0.28
N ALA A 107 1.41 16.56 0.76
CA ALA A 107 2.61 16.03 1.40
C ALA A 107 3.41 15.13 0.46
N VAL A 108 2.73 14.28 -0.31
CA VAL A 108 3.35 13.41 -1.33
C VAL A 108 3.95 14.24 -2.46
N ALA A 109 3.25 15.28 -2.93
CA ALA A 109 3.76 16.16 -3.98
C ALA A 109 5.04 16.88 -3.54
N LYS A 110 5.07 17.44 -2.32
CA LYS A 110 6.25 18.08 -1.74
C LYS A 110 7.42 17.10 -1.61
N ALA A 111 7.16 15.92 -1.06
CA ALA A 111 8.18 14.87 -0.89
C ALA A 111 8.78 14.36 -2.20
N ALA A 112 8.05 14.45 -3.31
CA ALA A 112 8.53 14.10 -4.63
C ALA A 112 9.32 15.24 -5.30
N ALA A 113 8.94 16.49 -5.05
CA ALA A 113 9.68 17.68 -5.48
C ALA A 113 11.10 17.73 -4.87
N GLU A 114 11.19 17.52 -3.56
CA GLU A 114 12.46 17.49 -2.81
C GLU A 114 13.41 16.39 -3.28
N LYS A 115 12.87 15.30 -3.85
CA LYS A 115 13.64 14.17 -4.39
C LYS A 115 13.99 14.32 -5.87
N GLY A 116 13.74 15.48 -6.48
CA GLY A 116 14.05 15.73 -7.89
C GLY A 116 13.26 14.86 -8.87
N ILE A 117 12.08 14.35 -8.46
CA ILE A 117 11.22 13.54 -9.32
C ILE A 117 10.47 14.42 -10.33
N LEU A 118 10.39 15.74 -10.11
CA LEU A 118 9.81 16.71 -11.04
C LEU A 118 10.76 16.97 -12.22
N LYS A 119 10.28 16.82 -13.45
CA LYS A 119 10.96 17.38 -14.63
C LYS A 119 10.59 18.86 -14.74
N LYS A 120 11.60 19.71 -15.03
CA LYS A 120 11.39 21.07 -15.54
C LYS A 120 10.58 21.05 -16.82
#